data_AF-A0A540LBW9-F1
#
_entry.id   AF-A0A540LBW9-F1
#
_cell.length_a   1.000
_cell.length_b   1.000
_cell.length_c   1.000
_cell.angle_alpha   90.00
_cell.angle_beta   90.00
_cell.angle_gamma   90.00
#
_symmetry.space_group_name_H-M   'P 1'
#
loop_
_entity.id
_entity.type
_entity.pdbx_description
1 polymer ?
#
loop_
_entity_poly.entity_id
_entity_poly.type
_entity_poly.pdbx_seq_one_letter_code
_entity_poly.pdbx_strand_id
1 'polypeptide(L)'
;MVIYACCNGSPELFAQLCGDHGITILKKIVKTTAAGFFGATENGEDTEFREDVFSTEQAFFLRNIYDILNERLQEITVPSDFVLCVFGIFKKSVGILNYAAKGKSGLPTCSIMIDVPGFSLTILRDVCAQKFVRGSNEDLGDAVDVLLSHGLIEFLLCLIRDLEPTSVMRKAIKQGEDQDGPKPSSLKPCPYKGFRRDIVAVIGNCTYKRKLVQDEIRQKDGILLLLQ
;
A
#
# COMPACT_ATOMS: atom_id res chain seq x y z
N MET A 1 17.44 -10.47 9.18
CA MET A 1 17.45 -11.95 9.18
C MET A 1 17.14 -12.56 10.55
N VAL A 2 17.03 -11.79 11.64
CA VAL A 2 16.87 -12.37 13.00
C VAL A 2 15.50 -13.03 13.22
N ILE A 3 14.37 -12.43 12.85
CA ILE A 3 13.06 -13.08 13.07
C ILE A 3 12.91 -14.35 12.23
N TYR A 4 13.25 -14.31 10.93
CA TYR A 4 13.22 -15.48 10.06
C TYR A 4 14.26 -16.56 10.45
N ALA A 5 15.49 -16.18 10.84
CA ALA A 5 16.50 -17.12 11.33
C ALA A 5 16.19 -17.67 12.74
N CYS A 6 15.51 -16.90 13.60
CA CYS A 6 14.99 -17.37 14.89
C CYS A 6 13.76 -18.27 14.71
N CYS A 7 12.95 -18.04 13.67
CA CYS A 7 11.81 -18.89 13.34
C CYS A 7 12.22 -20.16 12.60
N ASN A 8 13.41 -20.22 11.96
CA ASN A 8 14.09 -21.39 11.38
C ASN A 8 13.18 -22.46 10.73
N GLY A 9 12.12 -22.04 10.03
CA GLY A 9 11.14 -22.95 9.43
C GLY A 9 10.27 -23.74 10.42
N SER A 10 10.28 -23.41 11.71
CA SER A 10 9.39 -23.97 12.73
C SER A 10 7.97 -23.40 12.56
N PRO A 11 6.99 -24.24 12.18
CA PRO A 11 5.59 -23.82 12.04
C PRO A 11 5.00 -23.34 13.38
N GLU A 12 5.54 -23.81 14.50
CA GLU A 12 5.06 -23.56 15.86
C GLU A 12 5.46 -22.16 16.35
N LEU A 13 6.72 -21.76 16.15
CA LEU A 13 7.16 -20.39 16.45
C LEU A 13 6.47 -19.37 15.55
N PHE A 14 6.22 -19.76 14.29
CA PHE A 14 5.47 -18.94 13.35
C PHE A 14 3.99 -18.82 13.74
N ALA A 15 3.36 -19.90 14.22
CA ALA A 15 2.02 -19.87 14.80
C ALA A 15 1.95 -19.00 16.06
N GLN A 16 2.98 -19.01 16.92
CA GLN A 16 3.06 -18.10 18.07
C GLN A 16 3.20 -16.63 17.64
N LEU A 17 3.96 -16.36 16.58
CA LEU A 17 4.12 -15.02 16.01
C LEU A 17 2.84 -14.51 15.32
N CYS A 18 2.05 -15.43 14.76
CA CYS A 18 0.76 -15.16 14.11
C CYS A 18 -0.42 -15.15 15.10
N GLY A 19 -0.24 -15.65 16.33
CA GLY A 19 -1.24 -15.56 17.39
C GLY A 19 -1.37 -14.15 17.95
N ASP A 20 -2.41 -13.90 18.77
CA ASP A 20 -2.76 -12.57 19.30
C ASP A 20 -1.57 -11.84 19.96
N HIS A 21 -0.73 -12.58 20.68
CA HIS A 21 0.47 -12.03 21.33
C HIS A 21 1.56 -11.64 20.31
N GLY A 22 1.81 -12.49 19.32
CA GLY A 22 2.79 -12.24 18.27
C GLY A 22 2.37 -11.09 17.34
N ILE A 23 1.10 -10.98 17.00
CA ILE A 23 0.54 -9.84 16.26
C ILE A 23 0.66 -8.55 17.07
N THR A 24 0.47 -8.60 18.38
CA THR A 24 0.71 -7.45 19.26
C THR A 24 2.18 -7.03 19.26
N ILE A 25 3.11 -7.98 19.21
CA ILE A 25 4.55 -7.72 19.08
C ILE A 25 4.86 -7.12 17.71
N LEU A 26 4.35 -7.70 16.62
CA LEU A 26 4.50 -7.16 15.26
C LEU A 26 3.93 -5.74 15.17
N LYS A 27 2.77 -5.49 15.75
CA LYS A 27 2.16 -4.17 15.89
C LYS A 27 3.09 -3.20 16.63
N LYS A 28 3.67 -3.59 17.76
CA LYS A 28 4.64 -2.75 18.49
C LYS A 28 5.89 -2.50 17.66
N ILE A 29 6.43 -3.51 16.98
CA ILE A 29 7.59 -3.38 16.09
C ILE A 29 7.24 -2.39 15.00
N VAL A 30 6.17 -2.61 14.24
CA VAL A 30 5.72 -1.69 13.18
C VAL A 30 5.49 -0.30 13.71
N LYS A 31 4.84 -0.14 14.87
CA LYS A 31 4.60 1.18 15.48
C LYS A 31 5.89 1.87 15.90
N THR A 32 6.88 1.16 16.44
CA THR A 32 8.19 1.71 16.80
C THR A 32 9.01 2.04 15.55
N THR A 33 9.03 1.13 14.59
CA THR A 33 9.63 1.34 13.27
C THR A 33 8.96 2.52 12.56
N ALA A 34 7.65 2.71 12.76
CA ALA A 34 6.87 3.82 12.25
C ALA A 34 6.99 5.12 13.02
N ALA A 35 7.20 5.11 14.31
CA ALA A 35 7.64 6.29 15.04
C ALA A 35 8.99 6.79 14.48
N GLY A 36 9.88 5.87 14.08
CA GLY A 36 11.05 6.17 13.26
C GLY A 36 10.72 6.65 11.84
N PHE A 37 9.66 6.12 11.21
CA PHE A 37 9.16 6.61 9.91
C PHE A 37 8.53 8.00 9.99
N PHE A 38 7.96 8.43 11.11
CA PHE A 38 7.28 9.71 11.32
C PHE A 38 8.15 10.67 12.14
N GLY A 39 9.45 10.69 11.87
CA GLY A 39 10.47 11.48 12.59
C GLY A 39 9.88 12.69 13.32
N ALA A 40 10.01 12.70 14.65
CA ALA A 40 9.50 13.74 15.51
C ALA A 40 9.91 15.10 14.93
N THR A 41 8.96 15.77 14.28
CA THR A 41 9.18 17.08 13.69
C THR A 41 8.83 18.09 14.76
N GLU A 42 9.78 18.29 15.67
CA GLU A 42 9.87 19.52 16.42
C GLU A 42 11.08 20.29 15.89
N ASN A 43 10.74 21.42 15.26
CA ASN A 43 11.58 22.57 14.92
C ASN A 43 12.40 22.47 13.64
N GLY A 44 12.09 23.43 12.76
CA GLY A 44 12.75 23.61 11.48
C GLY A 44 14.15 24.17 11.63
N GLU A 45 15.02 23.70 10.75
CA GLU A 45 16.14 24.42 10.19
C GLU A 45 16.44 23.79 8.83
N ASP A 46 16.62 24.64 7.82
CA ASP A 46 16.98 24.26 6.47
C ASP A 46 18.31 23.50 6.50
N THR A 47 18.27 22.20 6.20
CA THR A 47 19.48 21.47 5.85
C THR A 47 19.13 20.52 4.73
N GLU A 48 19.91 20.61 3.66
CA GLU A 48 19.87 19.79 2.46
C GLU A 48 20.28 18.35 2.82
N PHE A 49 19.46 17.63 3.59
CA PHE A 49 19.64 16.22 3.89
C PHE A 49 18.94 15.40 2.83
N ARG A 50 19.74 14.91 1.88
CA ARG A 50 19.39 13.72 1.10
C ARG A 50 19.47 12.51 2.03
N GLU A 51 18.51 12.38 2.92
CA GLU A 51 18.34 11.20 3.78
C GLU A 51 17.61 10.12 2.99
N ASP A 52 18.20 8.92 2.94
CA ASP A 52 17.44 7.71 2.65
C ASP A 52 16.31 7.61 3.68
N VAL A 53 15.11 8.05 3.31
CA VAL A 53 13.97 8.23 4.24
C VAL A 53 13.56 6.91 4.91
N PHE A 54 13.94 5.78 4.30
CA PHE A 54 13.74 4.46 4.85
C PHE A 54 15.06 3.71 5.00
N SER A 55 15.33 3.22 6.20
CA SER A 55 16.51 2.39 6.47
C SER A 55 16.36 0.99 5.86
N THR A 56 17.50 0.30 5.69
CA THR A 56 17.55 -1.10 5.25
C THR A 56 16.77 -2.03 6.19
N GLU A 57 16.83 -1.78 7.49
CA GLU A 57 16.15 -2.56 8.52
C GLU A 57 14.64 -2.36 8.41
N GLN A 58 14.21 -1.12 8.24
CA GLN A 58 12.81 -0.75 8.05
C GLN A 58 12.19 -1.44 6.82
N ALA A 59 12.87 -1.37 5.68
CA ALA A 59 12.45 -2.06 4.46
C ALA A 59 12.46 -3.58 4.62
N PHE A 60 13.47 -4.12 5.30
CA PHE A 60 13.55 -5.53 5.63
C PHE A 60 12.37 -5.99 6.49
N PHE A 61 12.03 -5.26 7.57
CA PHE A 61 10.91 -5.61 8.44
C PHE A 61 9.58 -5.61 7.69
N LEU A 62 9.31 -4.57 6.88
CA LEU A 62 8.10 -4.49 6.09
C LEU A 62 7.97 -5.66 5.11
N ARG A 63 9.08 -6.07 4.47
CA ARG A 63 9.11 -7.26 3.61
C ARG A 63 8.74 -8.53 4.37
N ASN A 64 9.28 -8.75 5.57
CA ASN A 64 8.95 -9.94 6.37
C ASN A 64 7.46 -9.96 6.74
N ILE A 65 6.90 -8.80 7.09
CA ILE A 65 5.47 -8.67 7.37
C ILE A 65 4.64 -9.00 6.13
N TYR A 66 5.05 -8.48 4.96
CA TYR A 66 4.44 -8.83 3.69
C TYR A 66 4.48 -10.34 3.44
N ASP A 67 5.63 -11.00 3.63
CA ASP A 67 5.77 -12.44 3.43
C ASP A 67 4.84 -13.24 4.38
N ILE A 68 4.79 -12.86 5.68
CA ILE A 68 3.90 -13.48 6.68
C ILE A 68 2.43 -13.35 6.29
N LEU A 69 2.00 -12.12 5.95
CA LEU A 69 0.61 -11.85 5.60
C LEU A 69 0.23 -12.54 4.30
N ASN A 70 1.10 -12.56 3.30
CA ASN A 70 0.83 -13.20 2.02
C ASN A 70 0.67 -14.73 2.17
N GLU A 71 1.40 -15.37 3.08
CA GLU A 71 1.31 -16.82 3.31
C GLU A 71 0.12 -17.24 4.18
N ARG A 72 -0.23 -16.46 5.22
CA ARG A 72 -1.19 -16.87 6.25
C ARG A 72 -2.33 -15.90 6.49
N LEU A 73 -2.65 -15.07 5.49
CA LEU A 73 -3.67 -14.03 5.58
C LEU A 73 -5.03 -14.51 6.15
N GLN A 74 -5.43 -15.74 5.82
CA GLN A 74 -6.72 -16.31 6.22
C GLN A 74 -6.75 -16.79 7.67
N GLU A 75 -5.58 -16.88 8.31
CA GLU A 75 -5.41 -17.45 9.65
C GLU A 75 -5.09 -16.37 10.70
N ILE A 76 -4.96 -15.11 10.26
CA ILE A 76 -4.53 -13.98 11.09
C ILE A 76 -5.60 -12.89 11.06
N THR A 77 -6.03 -12.43 12.23
CA THR A 77 -6.84 -11.20 12.35
C THR A 77 -5.90 -10.00 12.38
N VAL A 78 -6.01 -9.13 11.38
CA VAL A 78 -5.15 -7.94 11.28
C VAL A 78 -5.80 -6.76 12.01
N PRO A 79 -5.16 -6.19 13.06
CA PRO A 79 -5.73 -5.07 13.79
C PRO A 79 -5.86 -3.81 12.94
N SER A 80 -6.98 -3.08 13.07
CA SER A 80 -7.24 -1.88 12.27
C SER A 80 -6.17 -0.79 12.41
N ASP A 81 -5.55 -0.64 13.59
CA ASP A 81 -4.49 0.34 13.81
C ASP A 81 -3.15 -0.06 13.16
N PHE A 82 -2.88 -1.36 13.03
CA PHE A 82 -1.78 -1.84 12.19
C PHE A 82 -2.02 -1.47 10.72
N VAL A 83 -3.24 -1.68 10.23
CA VAL A 83 -3.61 -1.37 8.83
C VAL A 83 -3.48 0.12 8.55
N LEU A 84 -3.90 0.97 9.48
CA LEU A 84 -3.67 2.42 9.42
C LEU A 84 -2.18 2.77 9.39
N CYS A 85 -1.36 2.08 10.17
CA CYS A 85 0.08 2.30 10.15
C CYS A 85 0.67 1.98 8.77
N VAL A 86 0.29 0.86 8.16
CA VAL A 86 0.72 0.49 6.80
C VAL A 86 0.26 1.53 5.79
N PHE A 87 -0.97 2.03 5.90
CA PHE A 87 -1.46 3.10 5.03
C PHE A 87 -0.68 4.40 5.19
N GLY A 88 -0.29 4.76 6.41
CA GLY A 88 0.60 5.89 6.68
C GLY A 88 1.97 5.73 6.01
N ILE A 89 2.58 4.56 6.11
CA ILE A 89 3.85 4.22 5.44
C ILE A 89 3.69 4.34 3.91
N PHE A 90 2.61 3.80 3.36
CA PHE A 90 2.31 3.90 1.93
C PHE A 90 2.17 5.35 1.47
N LYS A 91 1.39 6.17 2.18
CA LYS A 91 1.22 7.60 1.85
C LYS A 91 2.55 8.35 1.85
N LYS A 92 3.36 8.18 2.90
CA LYS A 92 4.66 8.86 3.03
C LYS A 92 5.63 8.39 1.95
N SER A 93 5.72 7.08 1.72
CA SER A 93 6.65 6.49 0.75
C SER A 93 6.32 6.88 -0.69
N VAL A 94 5.05 7.03 -1.05
CA VAL A 94 4.66 7.51 -2.37
C VAL A 94 4.97 9.00 -2.56
N GLY A 95 4.85 9.82 -1.52
CA GLY A 95 5.19 11.25 -1.59
C GLY A 95 6.66 11.54 -1.93
N ILE A 96 7.56 10.60 -1.62
CA ILE A 96 9.01 10.69 -1.89
C ILE A 96 9.45 9.81 -3.07
N LEU A 97 8.53 9.11 -3.72
CA LEU A 97 8.86 8.17 -4.79
C LEU A 97 9.38 8.91 -6.03
N ASN A 98 10.55 8.51 -6.51
CA ASN A 98 11.11 9.05 -7.75
C ASN A 98 10.55 8.31 -8.97
N TYR A 99 9.83 9.03 -9.82
CA TYR A 99 9.20 8.52 -11.03
C TYR A 99 10.08 8.64 -12.29
N ALA A 100 11.41 8.68 -12.15
CA ALA A 100 12.34 8.92 -13.24
C ALA A 100 12.28 7.88 -14.39
N ALA A 101 11.96 6.63 -14.08
CA ALA A 101 11.92 5.57 -15.09
C ALA A 101 10.81 4.56 -14.82
N LYS A 102 10.28 3.99 -15.91
CA LYS A 102 9.30 2.92 -15.83
C LYS A 102 9.91 1.64 -15.28
N GLY A 103 9.34 1.15 -14.19
CA GLY A 103 9.70 -0.12 -13.58
C GLY A 103 9.43 -1.30 -14.51
N LYS A 104 10.44 -2.17 -14.65
CA LYS A 104 10.40 -3.33 -15.55
C LYS A 104 10.16 -4.65 -14.81
N SER A 105 10.55 -4.73 -13.54
CA SER A 105 10.39 -5.90 -12.68
C SER A 105 9.12 -5.79 -11.82
N GLY A 106 8.61 -6.93 -11.36
CA GLY A 106 7.69 -6.97 -10.21
C GLY A 106 8.47 -6.78 -8.90
N LEU A 107 7.76 -6.77 -7.77
CA LEU A 107 8.38 -6.75 -6.45
C LEU A 107 9.02 -8.11 -6.10
N PRO A 108 10.16 -8.13 -5.37
CA PRO A 108 11.01 -6.98 -5.05
C PRO A 108 11.81 -6.48 -6.26
N THR A 109 12.10 -5.17 -6.31
CA THR A 109 12.90 -4.51 -7.36
C THR A 109 14.34 -4.22 -6.94
N CYS A 110 14.76 -4.60 -5.73
CA CYS A 110 16.06 -4.26 -5.14
C CYS A 110 16.27 -2.75 -4.91
N SER A 111 15.18 -1.99 -4.79
CA SER A 111 15.23 -0.55 -4.52
C SER A 111 14.28 -0.27 -3.37
N ILE A 112 14.84 0.13 -2.22
CA ILE A 112 14.06 0.43 -1.01
C ILE A 112 12.94 1.44 -1.31
N MET A 113 13.25 2.46 -2.12
CA MET A 113 12.31 3.50 -2.52
C MET A 113 11.10 2.99 -3.29
N ILE A 114 11.24 1.87 -4.02
CA ILE A 114 10.15 1.24 -4.79
C ILE A 114 9.50 0.11 -3.96
N ASP A 115 10.32 -0.65 -3.24
CA ASP A 115 9.91 -1.83 -2.50
C ASP A 115 9.04 -1.47 -1.29
N VAL A 116 9.38 -0.40 -0.54
CA VAL A 116 8.57 0.04 0.61
C VAL A 116 7.13 0.42 0.22
N PRO A 117 6.88 1.33 -0.75
CA PRO A 117 5.51 1.60 -1.18
C PRO A 117 4.86 0.37 -1.80
N GLY A 118 5.61 -0.46 -2.53
CA GLY A 118 5.09 -1.68 -3.15
C GLY A 118 4.59 -2.73 -2.16
N PHE A 119 5.41 -3.06 -1.15
CA PHE A 119 5.00 -3.99 -0.09
C PHE A 119 3.84 -3.44 0.73
N SER A 120 3.88 -2.14 1.07
CA SER A 120 2.77 -1.50 1.79
C SER A 120 1.46 -1.58 1.02
N LEU A 121 1.48 -1.27 -0.28
CA LEU A 121 0.30 -1.38 -1.14
C LEU A 121 -0.21 -2.82 -1.24
N THR A 122 0.69 -3.79 -1.33
CA THR A 122 0.34 -5.20 -1.41
C THR A 122 -0.30 -5.70 -0.12
N ILE A 123 0.24 -5.31 1.04
CA ILE A 123 -0.36 -5.60 2.34
C ILE A 123 -1.78 -5.00 2.43
N LEU A 124 -1.96 -3.74 2.03
CA LEU A 124 -3.28 -3.09 2.01
C LEU A 124 -4.26 -3.83 1.11
N ARG A 125 -3.82 -4.27 -0.08
CA ARG A 125 -4.64 -5.04 -1.02
C ARG A 125 -5.16 -6.31 -0.38
N ASP A 126 -4.28 -7.04 0.27
CA ASP A 126 -4.56 -8.34 0.86
C ASP A 126 -5.48 -8.18 2.06
N VAL A 127 -5.20 -7.25 2.98
CA VAL A 127 -6.09 -6.93 4.10
C VAL A 127 -7.48 -6.52 3.63
N CYS A 128 -7.59 -5.68 2.59
CA CYS A 128 -8.90 -5.28 2.05
C CYS A 128 -9.66 -6.44 1.39
N ALA A 129 -8.96 -7.51 0.97
CA ALA A 129 -9.56 -8.72 0.42
C ALA A 129 -10.06 -9.68 1.50
N GLN A 130 -9.60 -9.53 2.76
CA GLN A 130 -10.01 -10.42 3.85
C GLN A 130 -11.52 -10.32 4.06
N LYS A 131 -12.18 -11.48 4.01
CA LYS A 131 -13.57 -11.59 4.44
C LYS A 131 -13.52 -11.89 5.93
N PHE A 132 -14.00 -10.96 6.76
CA PHE A 132 -14.20 -11.27 8.18
C PHE A 132 -15.02 -12.56 8.29
N VAL A 133 -14.47 -13.55 9.02
CA VAL A 133 -15.25 -14.74 9.37
C VAL A 133 -16.42 -14.24 10.20
N ARG A 134 -17.62 -14.40 9.65
CA ARG A 134 -18.88 -13.96 10.24
C ARG A 134 -19.03 -14.63 11.61
N GLY A 135 -18.67 -13.94 12.69
CA GLY A 135 -18.79 -14.45 14.06
C GLY A 135 -17.76 -13.98 15.08
N SER A 136 -16.66 -13.31 14.72
CA SER A 136 -15.73 -12.74 15.70
C SER A 136 -16.11 -11.30 16.05
N ASN A 137 -16.47 -11.11 17.33
CA ASN A 137 -16.79 -9.88 18.07
C ASN A 137 -16.86 -8.55 17.30
N GLU A 138 -18.03 -7.91 17.44
CA GLU A 138 -18.48 -6.63 16.86
C GLU A 138 -17.64 -5.39 17.24
N ASP A 139 -16.54 -5.56 17.97
CA ASP A 139 -15.76 -4.47 18.58
C ASP A 139 -14.45 -4.14 17.84
N LEU A 140 -14.01 -4.98 16.90
CA LEU A 140 -12.87 -4.69 16.03
C LEU A 140 -13.38 -4.07 14.73
N GLY A 141 -13.68 -2.76 14.77
CA GLY A 141 -14.20 -2.02 13.62
C GLY A 141 -13.50 -2.39 12.31
N ASP A 142 -14.28 -2.62 11.26
CA ASP A 142 -13.82 -3.11 9.96
C ASP A 142 -12.59 -2.30 9.52
N ALA A 143 -11.45 -2.97 9.38
CA ALA A 143 -10.20 -2.33 9.00
C ALA A 143 -10.34 -1.53 7.68
N VAL A 144 -11.25 -1.97 6.79
CA VAL A 144 -11.60 -1.25 5.58
C VAL A 144 -12.34 0.04 5.90
N ASP A 145 -13.33 0.03 6.80
CA ASP A 145 -14.08 1.25 7.18
C ASP A 145 -13.15 2.29 7.82
N VAL A 146 -12.19 1.84 8.61
CA VAL A 146 -11.15 2.69 9.19
C VAL A 146 -10.27 3.30 8.09
N LEU A 147 -9.82 2.52 7.10
CA LEU A 147 -9.07 3.03 5.95
C LEU A 147 -9.87 4.03 5.11
N LEU A 148 -11.14 3.75 4.86
CA LEU A 148 -12.05 4.62 4.12
C LEU A 148 -12.21 5.97 4.82
N SER A 149 -12.42 5.95 6.14
CA SER A 149 -12.52 7.15 6.96
C SER A 149 -11.25 8.01 6.95
N HIS A 150 -10.09 7.41 6.65
CA HIS A 150 -8.80 8.09 6.52
C HIS A 150 -8.46 8.48 5.07
N GLY A 151 -9.41 8.41 4.15
CA GLY A 151 -9.28 8.90 2.78
C GLY A 151 -8.52 7.98 1.83
N LEU A 152 -8.51 6.66 2.08
CA LEU A 152 -7.81 5.70 1.21
C LEU A 152 -8.24 5.82 -0.27
N ILE A 153 -9.54 5.85 -0.55
CA ILE A 153 -10.06 5.89 -1.93
C ILE A 153 -9.62 7.15 -2.66
N GLU A 154 -9.78 8.30 -2.03
CA GLU A 154 -9.37 9.58 -2.62
C GLU A 154 -7.87 9.59 -2.93
N PHE A 155 -7.05 9.14 -1.98
CA PHE A 155 -5.61 9.04 -2.16
C PHE A 155 -5.25 8.14 -3.36
N LEU A 156 -5.84 6.94 -3.46
CA LEU A 156 -5.55 6.00 -4.55
C LEU A 156 -6.05 6.49 -5.92
N LEU A 157 -7.19 7.17 -5.97
CA LEU A 157 -7.69 7.78 -7.21
C LEU A 157 -6.77 8.90 -7.70
N CYS A 158 -6.27 9.76 -6.79
CA CYS A 158 -5.26 10.75 -7.12
C CYS A 158 -3.97 10.11 -7.67
N LEU A 159 -3.50 9.02 -7.05
CA LEU A 159 -2.33 8.31 -7.55
C LEU A 159 -2.52 7.73 -8.95
N ILE A 160 -3.65 7.06 -9.22
CA ILE A 160 -3.91 6.51 -10.55
C ILE A 160 -4.00 7.60 -11.61
N ARG A 161 -4.60 8.75 -11.28
CA ARG A 161 -4.76 9.88 -12.21
C ARG A 161 -3.42 10.44 -12.68
N ASP A 162 -2.42 10.45 -11.80
CA ASP A 162 -1.08 10.93 -12.13
C ASP A 162 -0.25 9.93 -12.95
N LEU A 163 -0.67 8.65 -13.04
CA LEU A 163 0.11 7.62 -13.72
C LEU A 163 -0.08 7.65 -15.24
N GLU A 164 0.99 7.35 -15.98
CA GLU A 164 0.93 7.16 -17.43
C GLU A 164 -0.16 6.16 -17.83
N PRO A 165 -1.01 6.48 -18.83
CA PRO A 165 -2.03 5.57 -19.33
C PRO A 165 -1.38 4.35 -19.98
N THR A 166 -2.09 3.22 -19.95
CA THR A 166 -1.62 1.97 -20.56
C THR A 166 -1.45 2.11 -22.07
N SER A 167 -0.67 1.20 -22.67
CA SER A 167 -0.41 1.23 -24.12
C SER A 167 -1.69 1.08 -24.96
N VAL A 168 -2.70 0.39 -24.45
CA VAL A 168 -4.03 0.26 -25.07
C VAL A 168 -4.75 1.60 -25.07
N MET A 169 -4.81 2.26 -23.92
CA MET A 169 -5.45 3.56 -23.78
C MET A 169 -4.70 4.66 -24.56
N ARG A 170 -3.37 4.63 -24.58
CA ARG A 170 -2.57 5.55 -25.39
C ARG A 170 -2.88 5.44 -26.89
N LYS A 171 -3.21 4.25 -27.38
CA LYS A 171 -3.64 4.04 -28.78
C LYS A 171 -5.06 4.57 -29.01
N ALA A 172 -5.98 4.38 -28.05
CA ALA A 172 -7.33 4.91 -28.12
C ALA A 172 -7.38 6.45 -28.07
N ILE A 173 -6.59 7.07 -27.18
CA ILE A 173 -6.45 8.54 -27.08
C ILE A 173 -5.92 9.11 -28.39
N LYS A 174 -4.88 8.49 -28.98
CA LYS A 174 -4.33 8.90 -30.28
C LYS A 174 -5.31 8.78 -31.45
N GLN A 175 -6.37 7.99 -31.31
CA GLN A 175 -7.42 7.89 -32.33
C GLN A 175 -8.50 8.97 -32.17
N GLY A 176 -8.48 9.76 -31.09
CA GLY A 176 -9.52 10.76 -30.78
C GLY A 176 -9.04 12.18 -30.47
N GLU A 177 -7.74 12.48 -30.50
CA GLU A 177 -7.25 13.84 -30.16
C GLU A 177 -7.15 14.78 -31.37
N ASP A 178 -8.12 15.69 -31.45
CA ASP A 178 -7.87 17.12 -31.69
C ASP A 178 -7.28 17.74 -30.40
N GLN A 179 -5.95 17.94 -30.39
CA GLN A 179 -5.12 18.96 -29.72
C GLN A 179 -5.52 19.67 -28.39
N ASP A 180 -6.27 19.10 -27.43
CA ASP A 180 -6.55 19.84 -26.16
C ASP A 180 -6.42 19.03 -24.85
N GLY A 181 -5.69 17.90 -24.86
CA GLY A 181 -5.40 17.10 -23.67
C GLY A 181 -4.18 17.57 -22.85
N PRO A 182 -4.07 17.20 -21.55
CA PRO A 182 -2.89 17.50 -20.73
C PRO A 182 -1.63 16.96 -21.41
N LYS A 183 -0.59 17.80 -21.54
CA LYS A 183 0.65 17.41 -22.21
C LYS A 183 1.25 16.15 -21.56
N PRO A 184 1.62 15.12 -22.36
CA PRO A 184 2.13 13.83 -21.86
C PRO A 184 3.44 13.91 -21.05
N SER A 185 4.08 15.09 -20.97
CA SER A 185 5.32 15.33 -20.22
C SER A 185 5.16 15.42 -18.70
N SER A 186 3.93 15.37 -18.16
CA SER A 186 3.66 15.48 -16.71
C SER A 186 3.25 14.16 -16.03
N LEU A 187 2.99 13.11 -16.81
CA LEU A 187 2.49 11.82 -16.29
C LEU A 187 3.62 10.94 -15.77
N LYS A 188 3.38 10.30 -14.63
CA LYS A 188 4.36 9.51 -13.90
C LYS A 188 4.36 8.06 -14.38
N PRO A 189 5.49 7.46 -14.80
CA PRO A 189 5.53 6.04 -15.12
C PRO A 189 5.27 5.17 -13.87
N CYS A 190 4.80 3.95 -14.05
CA CYS A 190 4.67 3.02 -12.90
C CYS A 190 6.05 2.65 -12.33
N PRO A 191 6.24 2.67 -11.01
CA PRO A 191 7.52 2.37 -10.34
C PRO A 191 7.93 0.89 -10.44
N TYR A 192 6.96 -0.02 -10.57
CA TYR A 192 7.18 -1.45 -10.82
C TYR A 192 6.06 -2.04 -11.68
N LYS A 193 6.32 -3.22 -12.27
CA LYS A 193 5.35 -3.98 -13.05
C LYS A 193 4.26 -4.53 -12.14
N GLY A 194 3.06 -3.96 -12.24
CA GLY A 194 1.90 -4.37 -11.44
C GLY A 194 1.34 -3.26 -10.56
N PHE A 195 2.06 -2.15 -10.37
CA PHE A 195 1.66 -1.06 -9.47
C PHE A 195 0.22 -0.57 -9.69
N ARG A 196 -0.13 -0.21 -10.93
CA ARG A 196 -1.50 0.20 -11.29
C ARG A 196 -2.54 -0.87 -10.94
N ARG A 197 -2.27 -2.12 -11.29
CA ARG A 197 -3.16 -3.27 -11.01
C ARG A 197 -3.36 -3.43 -9.50
N ASP A 198 -2.30 -3.30 -8.72
CA ASP A 198 -2.38 -3.45 -7.26
C ASP A 198 -3.22 -2.31 -6.65
N ILE A 199 -3.09 -1.06 -7.13
CA ILE A 199 -3.98 0.04 -6.70
C ILE A 199 -5.45 -0.26 -7.05
N VAL A 200 -5.72 -0.65 -8.30
CA VAL A 200 -7.08 -1.00 -8.75
C VAL A 200 -7.67 -2.14 -7.90
N ALA A 201 -6.84 -3.12 -7.55
CA ALA A 201 -7.26 -4.23 -6.68
C ALA A 201 -7.63 -3.76 -5.26
N VAL A 202 -6.86 -2.86 -4.65
CA VAL A 202 -7.21 -2.27 -3.34
C VAL A 202 -8.57 -1.56 -3.41
N ILE A 203 -8.77 -0.72 -4.44
CA ILE A 203 -10.04 -0.01 -4.64
C ILE A 203 -11.20 -0.99 -4.82
N GLY A 204 -11.01 -2.01 -5.68
CA GLY A 204 -12.02 -3.06 -5.91
C GLY A 204 -12.38 -3.80 -4.63
N ASN A 205 -11.39 -4.18 -3.83
CA ASN A 205 -11.59 -4.88 -2.56
C ASN A 205 -12.34 -4.01 -1.54
N CYS A 206 -11.98 -2.72 -1.43
CA CYS A 206 -12.66 -1.78 -0.54
C CYS A 206 -14.13 -1.55 -0.93
N THR A 207 -14.43 -1.53 -2.23
CA THR A 207 -15.77 -1.23 -2.75
C THR A 207 -16.71 -2.43 -2.80
N TYR A 208 -16.17 -3.64 -2.64
CA TYR A 208 -16.96 -4.86 -2.71
C TYR A 208 -18.08 -4.82 -1.66
N LYS A 209 -19.34 -4.92 -2.13
CA LYS A 209 -20.57 -4.82 -1.32
C LYS A 209 -20.77 -3.50 -0.55
N ARG A 210 -19.97 -2.45 -0.80
CA ARG A 210 -20.13 -1.13 -0.16
C ARG A 210 -20.67 -0.09 -1.16
N LYS A 211 -22.01 0.02 -1.27
CA LYS A 211 -22.67 0.89 -2.25
C LYS A 211 -22.26 2.36 -2.17
N LEU A 212 -22.17 2.92 -0.96
CA LEU A 212 -21.79 4.33 -0.76
C LEU A 212 -20.39 4.64 -1.30
N VAL A 213 -19.44 3.72 -1.08
CA VAL A 213 -18.07 3.85 -1.60
C VAL A 213 -18.05 3.76 -3.13
N GLN A 214 -18.87 2.87 -3.71
CA GLN A 214 -19.00 2.79 -5.17
C GLN A 214 -19.60 4.06 -5.77
N ASP A 215 -20.58 4.66 -5.10
CA ASP A 215 -21.20 5.93 -5.51
C ASP A 215 -20.20 7.09 -5.43
N GLU A 216 -19.36 7.13 -4.39
CA GLU A 216 -18.26 8.10 -4.27
C GLU A 216 -17.29 8.00 -5.45
N ILE A 217 -16.88 6.78 -5.82
CA ILE A 217 -15.98 6.56 -6.97
C ILE A 217 -16.62 7.02 -8.28
N ARG A 218 -17.93 6.76 -8.46
CA ARG A 218 -18.68 7.24 -9.63
C ARG A 218 -18.68 8.76 -9.72
N GLN A 219 -18.90 9.44 -8.59
CA GLN A 219 -18.92 10.91 -8.52
C GLN A 219 -17.56 11.56 -8.77
N LYS A 220 -16.46 10.83 -8.55
CA LYS A 220 -15.08 11.31 -8.75
C LYS A 220 -14.47 10.92 -10.10
N ASP A 221 -15.30 10.55 -11.09
CA ASP A 221 -14.90 10.00 -12.40
C ASP A 221 -13.95 8.78 -12.30
N GLY A 222 -14.02 8.07 -11.17
CA GLY A 222 -13.09 7.00 -10.85
C GLY A 222 -13.24 5.78 -11.75
N ILE A 223 -14.42 5.52 -12.32
CA ILE A 223 -14.64 4.37 -13.21
C ILE A 223 -13.68 4.42 -14.41
N LEU A 224 -13.54 5.56 -15.06
CA LEU A 224 -12.65 5.71 -16.22
C LEU A 224 -11.19 5.50 -15.83
N LEU A 225 -10.79 5.93 -14.63
CA LEU A 225 -9.45 5.72 -14.07
C LEU A 225 -9.16 4.25 -13.76
N LEU A 226 -10.17 3.48 -13.32
CA LEU A 226 -10.03 2.06 -12.99
C LEU A 226 -10.00 1.15 -14.22
N LEU A 227 -10.50 1.62 -15.36
CA LEU A 227 -10.51 0.86 -16.62
C LEU A 227 -9.23 1.01 -17.46
N GLN A 228 -8.26 1.81 -17.01
CA GLN A 228 -6.99 2.07 -17.70
C GLN A 228 -6.03 0.88 -17.64
#